data_AF-A0A8T5PP67-F1
#
_entry.id   AF-A0A8T5PP67-F1
#
_cell.length_a   1.000
_cell.length_b   1.000
_cell.length_c   1.000
_cell.angle_alpha   90.00
_cell.angle_beta   90.00
_cell.angle_gamma   90.00
#
_symmetry.space_group_name_H-M   'P 1'
#
loop_
_entity.id
_entity.type
_entity.pdbx_description
1 polymer ?
#
loop_
_entity_poly.entity_id
_entity_poly.type
_entity_poly.pdbx_seq_one_letter_code
_entity_poly.pdbx_strand_id
1 'polypeptide(L)'
;MNKKADFGTLALIIIVLASAAVLGGFVVKFSTESKCEAKFEACSLSILSNARAKKFKAGSPISGIKCPRNEMCEVVLKKKDLVRNNKINQDKAHGIIAKAMADCWKMVGEGTYDPFTVWGEGKGESYCLFCKPIRFDDDLMDFMNNDKISVEDRVIKPIGNYLAKTEMPGKGITYWQYLYKELPPNQATLNDMASKTKDTIILPDSHIIINMYKREQKSIFLHYTGVIVGGVLSVGAIVGGVLLAIPTGGISLSLTAVGLTSLAGIVGGATLYYTADAAFSECPECNAIGGISLVQPGTDLSIKLKVQLEQGKAPEEISLCSLLIN
;
A
#
# COMPACT_ATOMS: atom_id res chain seq x y z
N MET A 1 -71.73 0.37 -2.66
CA MET A 1 -71.25 1.31 -1.63
C MET A 1 -69.77 1.59 -1.89
N ASN A 2 -69.46 2.67 -2.59
CA ASN A 2 -68.07 3.08 -2.83
C ASN A 2 -67.53 3.75 -1.57
N LYS A 3 -66.78 3.00 -0.76
CA LYS A 3 -65.94 3.58 0.29
C LYS A 3 -64.89 4.45 -0.41
N LYS A 4 -65.09 5.77 -0.41
CA LYS A 4 -64.02 6.71 -0.76
C LYS A 4 -62.87 6.41 0.19
N ALA A 5 -61.74 5.96 -0.34
CA ALA A 5 -60.55 5.78 0.45
C ALA A 5 -60.21 7.13 1.09
N ASP A 6 -60.20 7.17 2.41
CA ASP A 6 -59.83 8.37 3.15
C ASP A 6 -58.39 8.72 2.80
N PHE A 7 -58.18 9.94 2.33
CA PHE A 7 -56.88 10.43 1.88
C PHE A 7 -55.81 10.26 2.96
N GLY A 8 -56.20 10.34 4.24
CA GLY A 8 -55.32 10.07 5.39
C GLY A 8 -54.78 8.65 5.44
N THR A 9 -55.57 7.65 5.03
CA THR A 9 -55.13 6.25 5.01
C THR A 9 -54.09 6.01 3.91
N LEU A 10 -54.27 6.63 2.73
CA LEU A 10 -53.32 6.53 1.63
C LEU A 10 -51.97 7.17 1.99
N ALA A 11 -51.98 8.36 2.61
CA ALA A 11 -50.77 9.05 3.03
C ALA A 11 -49.98 8.23 4.07
N LEU A 12 -50.66 7.61 5.02
CA LEU A 12 -50.02 6.78 6.05
C LEU A 12 -49.36 5.53 5.43
N ILE A 13 -50.01 4.88 4.47
CA ILE A 13 -49.43 3.74 3.74
C ILE A 13 -48.16 4.17 2.98
N ILE A 14 -48.18 5.32 2.31
CA ILE A 14 -47.01 5.83 1.58
C ILE A 14 -45.83 6.10 2.54
N ILE A 15 -46.08 6.70 3.69
CA ILE A 15 -45.04 6.97 4.70
C ILE A 15 -44.43 5.65 5.20
N VAL A 16 -45.26 4.67 5.54
CA VAL A 16 -44.77 3.36 6.02
C VAL A 16 -43.93 2.66 4.96
N LEU A 17 -44.36 2.68 3.70
CA LEU A 17 -43.60 2.09 2.59
C LEU A 17 -42.27 2.81 2.34
N ALA A 18 -42.26 4.15 2.38
CA ALA A 18 -41.04 4.94 2.23
C ALA A 18 -40.04 4.66 3.37
N SER A 19 -40.51 4.61 4.62
CA SER A 19 -39.67 4.27 5.77
C SER A 19 -39.13 2.84 5.69
N ALA A 20 -39.95 1.87 5.28
CA ALA A 20 -39.51 0.49 5.10
C ALA A 20 -38.44 0.36 4.00
N ALA A 21 -38.59 1.10 2.89
CA ALA A 21 -37.59 1.12 1.82
C ALA A 21 -36.24 1.70 2.28
N VAL A 22 -36.28 2.80 3.06
CA VAL A 22 -35.06 3.41 3.62
C VAL A 22 -34.37 2.47 4.61
N LEU A 23 -35.13 1.86 5.54
CA LEU A 23 -34.59 0.90 6.50
C LEU A 23 -34.05 -0.35 5.81
N GLY A 24 -34.76 -0.89 4.82
CA GLY A 24 -34.32 -2.03 4.03
C GLY A 24 -33.00 -1.74 3.30
N GLY A 25 -32.89 -0.57 2.68
CA GLY A 25 -31.64 -0.12 2.04
C GLY A 25 -30.48 0.00 3.03
N PHE A 26 -30.74 0.50 4.25
CA PHE A 26 -29.73 0.59 5.30
C PHE A 26 -29.28 -0.79 5.78
N VAL A 27 -30.21 -1.73 6.02
CA VAL A 27 -29.88 -3.10 6.45
C VAL A 27 -29.05 -3.83 5.41
N VAL A 28 -29.38 -3.72 4.12
CA VAL A 28 -28.60 -4.35 3.04
C VAL A 28 -27.19 -3.78 3.01
N LYS A 29 -27.06 -2.44 3.03
CA LYS A 29 -25.75 -1.77 3.01
C LYS A 29 -24.91 -2.16 4.24
N PHE A 30 -25.51 -2.13 5.42
CA PHE A 30 -24.86 -2.52 6.68
C PHE A 30 -24.45 -3.99 6.67
N SER A 31 -25.29 -4.90 6.13
CA SER A 31 -24.96 -6.32 6.02
C SER A 31 -23.77 -6.58 5.10
N THR A 32 -23.64 -5.84 4.00
CA THR A 32 -22.49 -5.97 3.10
C THR A 32 -21.21 -5.41 3.69
N GLU A 33 -21.26 -4.23 4.33
CA GLU A 33 -20.08 -3.60 4.93
C GLU A 33 -19.60 -4.38 6.17
N SER A 34 -20.51 -4.88 7.01
CA SER A 34 -20.16 -5.66 8.21
C SER A 34 -19.48 -6.99 7.89
N LYS A 35 -19.86 -7.68 6.82
CA LYS A 35 -19.19 -8.93 6.40
C LYS A 35 -17.72 -8.70 6.05
N CYS A 36 -17.42 -7.56 5.44
CA CYS A 36 -16.06 -7.18 5.11
C CYS A 36 -15.22 -6.95 6.38
N GLU A 37 -15.73 -6.11 7.30
CA GLU A 37 -15.04 -5.80 8.54
C GLU A 37 -14.83 -7.05 9.39
N ALA A 38 -15.83 -7.94 9.47
CA ALA A 38 -15.71 -9.20 10.21
C ALA A 38 -14.57 -10.10 9.69
N LYS A 39 -14.37 -10.19 8.37
CA LYS A 39 -13.26 -10.98 7.80
C LYS A 39 -11.90 -10.36 8.08
N PHE A 40 -11.84 -9.03 7.97
CA PHE A 40 -10.64 -8.27 8.29
C PHE A 40 -10.25 -8.43 9.76
N GLU A 41 -11.22 -8.34 10.68
CA GLU A 41 -11.02 -8.59 12.10
C GLU A 41 -10.63 -10.05 12.37
N ALA A 42 -11.25 -11.02 11.71
CA ALA A 42 -10.89 -12.43 11.84
C ALA A 42 -9.44 -12.69 11.41
N CYS A 43 -8.99 -12.08 10.30
CA CYS A 43 -7.59 -12.14 9.86
C CYS A 43 -6.65 -11.50 10.88
N SER A 44 -6.99 -10.30 11.40
CA SER A 44 -6.21 -9.62 12.44
C SER A 44 -6.11 -10.44 13.74
N LEU A 45 -7.21 -11.06 14.17
CA LEU A 45 -7.24 -11.98 15.31
C LEU A 45 -6.41 -13.24 15.06
N SER A 46 -6.41 -13.77 13.83
CA SER A 46 -5.56 -14.90 13.45
C SER A 46 -4.07 -14.52 13.51
N ILE A 47 -3.70 -13.33 13.04
CA ILE A 47 -2.34 -12.80 13.16
C ILE A 47 -1.95 -12.64 14.62
N LEU A 48 -2.80 -11.99 15.43
CA LEU A 48 -2.53 -11.74 16.84
C LEU A 48 -2.42 -13.03 17.65
N SER A 49 -3.30 -14.00 17.40
CA SER A 49 -3.26 -15.30 18.09
C SER A 49 -1.99 -16.08 17.73
N ASN A 50 -1.56 -16.04 16.47
CA ASN A 50 -0.28 -16.61 16.04
C ASN A 50 0.92 -15.95 16.70
N ALA A 51 0.96 -14.62 16.71
CA ALA A 51 2.02 -13.85 17.37
C ALA A 51 2.10 -14.14 18.88
N ARG A 52 0.95 -14.27 19.56
CA ARG A 52 0.90 -14.60 20.99
C ARG A 52 1.29 -16.04 21.25
N ALA A 53 0.84 -17.00 20.45
CA ALA A 53 1.18 -18.41 20.61
C ALA A 53 2.71 -18.65 20.62
N LYS A 54 3.46 -17.89 19.81
CA LYS A 54 4.93 -17.89 19.78
C LYS A 54 5.57 -17.50 21.11
N LYS A 55 4.97 -16.56 21.86
CA LYS A 55 5.48 -16.15 23.19
C LYS A 55 5.30 -17.23 24.26
N PHE A 56 4.32 -18.13 24.10
CA PHE A 56 3.95 -19.10 25.13
C PHE A 56 4.41 -20.54 24.87
N LYS A 57 4.88 -20.90 23.66
CA LYS A 57 5.24 -22.30 23.34
C LYS A 57 6.62 -22.42 22.69
N ALA A 58 7.44 -23.31 23.27
CA ALA A 58 8.54 -24.01 22.60
C ALA A 58 8.04 -25.14 21.65
N GLY A 59 6.81 -25.02 21.13
CA GLY A 59 6.10 -26.07 20.40
C GLY A 59 5.33 -25.48 19.23
N SER A 60 5.28 -26.24 18.14
CA SER A 60 4.88 -25.85 16.78
C SER A 60 3.64 -24.97 16.68
N PRO A 61 3.60 -24.04 15.71
CA PRO A 61 2.56 -23.03 15.59
C PRO A 61 1.17 -23.62 15.45
N ILE A 62 0.22 -22.97 16.14
CA ILE A 62 -1.18 -23.38 16.23
C ILE A 62 -1.89 -22.93 14.95
N SER A 63 -1.71 -23.69 13.86
CA SER A 63 -2.30 -23.47 12.53
C SER A 63 -1.87 -22.16 11.83
N GLY A 64 -1.54 -22.24 10.54
CA GLY A 64 -1.12 -21.07 9.74
C GLY A 64 -2.10 -19.90 9.80
N ILE A 65 -1.63 -18.71 9.42
CA ILE A 65 -2.45 -17.49 9.37
C ILE A 65 -3.68 -17.73 8.49
N LYS A 66 -4.88 -17.49 9.03
CA LYS A 66 -6.14 -17.63 8.31
C LYS A 66 -6.61 -16.26 7.81
N CYS A 67 -6.09 -15.84 6.66
CA CYS A 67 -6.48 -14.60 6.01
C CYS A 67 -6.93 -14.91 4.58
N PRO A 68 -8.23 -15.12 4.30
CA PRO A 68 -8.65 -15.67 3.01
C PRO A 68 -8.47 -14.66 1.88
N ARG A 69 -7.52 -14.92 0.95
CA ARG A 69 -7.12 -13.99 -0.12
C ARG A 69 -8.26 -13.57 -1.05
N ASN A 70 -9.05 -14.53 -1.53
CA ASN A 70 -10.14 -14.29 -2.50
C ASN A 70 -11.40 -13.69 -1.86
N GLU A 71 -11.39 -13.56 -0.54
CA GLU A 71 -12.53 -13.09 0.24
C GLU A 71 -12.26 -11.77 0.97
N MET A 72 -11.05 -11.23 0.83
CA MET A 72 -10.72 -9.92 1.38
C MET A 72 -11.46 -8.86 0.59
N CYS A 73 -11.89 -7.82 1.31
CA CYS A 73 -12.66 -6.76 0.71
C CYS A 73 -11.82 -5.97 -0.27
N GLU A 74 -12.38 -5.77 -1.44
CA GLU A 74 -11.83 -4.87 -2.44
C GLU A 74 -12.04 -3.40 -2.07
N VAL A 75 -11.06 -2.58 -2.45
CA VAL A 75 -11.16 -1.13 -2.46
C VAL A 75 -11.73 -0.73 -3.81
N VAL A 76 -13.02 -0.44 -3.87
CA VAL A 76 -13.68 -0.04 -5.12
C VAL A 76 -13.63 1.48 -5.28
N LEU A 77 -12.86 1.95 -6.25
CA LEU A 77 -12.83 3.34 -6.69
C LEU A 77 -13.96 3.59 -7.68
N LYS A 78 -14.88 4.50 -7.32
CA LYS A 78 -16.08 4.76 -8.12
C LYS A 78 -15.99 6.06 -8.89
N LYS A 79 -16.41 6.07 -10.16
CA LYS A 79 -16.41 7.30 -10.98
C LYS A 79 -17.19 8.42 -10.32
N LYS A 80 -18.41 8.13 -9.83
CA LYS A 80 -19.28 9.12 -9.17
C LYS A 80 -18.62 9.78 -7.95
N ASP A 81 -17.68 9.08 -7.34
CA ASP A 81 -16.95 9.57 -6.19
C ASP A 81 -15.73 10.38 -6.60
N LEU A 82 -15.03 9.97 -7.65
CA LEU A 82 -13.73 10.52 -8.01
C LEU A 82 -13.76 11.58 -9.11
N VAL A 83 -14.69 11.50 -10.05
CA VAL A 83 -14.68 12.36 -11.24
C VAL A 83 -15.55 13.58 -11.03
N ARG A 84 -14.96 14.77 -11.22
CA ARG A 84 -15.67 16.06 -11.30
C ARG A 84 -15.12 16.86 -12.47
N ASN A 85 -15.99 17.46 -13.28
CA ASN A 85 -15.61 18.27 -14.44
C ASN A 85 -14.61 17.55 -15.38
N ASN A 86 -14.88 16.26 -15.67
CA ASN A 86 -14.02 15.40 -16.48
C ASN A 86 -12.57 15.26 -15.99
N LYS A 87 -12.33 15.40 -14.68
CA LYS A 87 -11.03 15.20 -14.06
C LYS A 87 -11.16 14.29 -12.85
N ILE A 88 -10.21 13.37 -12.68
CA ILE A 88 -10.10 12.57 -11.45
C ILE A 88 -9.62 13.45 -10.31
N ASN A 89 -10.35 13.46 -9.21
CA ASN A 89 -9.94 14.03 -7.94
C ASN A 89 -8.89 13.12 -7.31
N GLN A 90 -7.62 13.47 -7.52
CA GLN A 90 -6.45 12.72 -7.03
C GLN A 90 -6.46 12.58 -5.51
N ASP A 91 -6.73 13.67 -4.78
CA ASP A 91 -6.73 13.65 -3.30
C ASP A 91 -7.78 12.71 -2.74
N LYS A 92 -8.96 12.62 -3.37
CA LYS A 92 -10.00 11.69 -2.94
C LYS A 92 -9.62 10.24 -3.27
N ALA A 93 -9.05 9.98 -4.44
CA ALA A 93 -8.56 8.65 -4.80
C ALA A 93 -7.44 8.21 -3.83
N HIS A 94 -6.45 9.07 -3.61
CA HIS A 94 -5.36 8.85 -2.68
C HIS A 94 -5.85 8.67 -1.25
N GLY A 95 -6.85 9.42 -0.79
CA GLY A 95 -7.43 9.25 0.54
C GLY A 95 -8.05 7.87 0.76
N ILE A 96 -8.76 7.34 -0.24
CA ILE A 96 -9.35 6.00 -0.18
C ILE A 96 -8.24 4.94 -0.10
N ILE A 97 -7.21 5.06 -0.94
CA ILE A 97 -6.09 4.10 -0.99
C ILE A 97 -5.24 4.19 0.28
N ALA A 98 -4.89 5.39 0.74
CA ALA A 98 -4.12 5.63 1.95
C ALA A 98 -4.83 5.07 3.19
N LYS A 99 -6.15 5.25 3.29
CA LYS A 99 -6.95 4.62 4.34
C LYS A 99 -6.86 3.10 4.25
N ALA A 100 -7.01 2.51 3.07
CA ALA A 100 -6.89 1.07 2.90
C ALA A 100 -5.50 0.55 3.30
N MET A 101 -4.43 1.28 2.96
CA MET A 101 -3.07 0.98 3.42
C MET A 101 -2.97 1.03 4.95
N ALA A 102 -3.47 2.09 5.58
CA ALA A 102 -3.46 2.21 7.03
C ALA A 102 -4.27 1.10 7.72
N ASP A 103 -5.44 0.74 7.18
CA ASP A 103 -6.21 -0.40 7.65
C ASP A 103 -5.35 -1.66 7.57
N CYS A 104 -4.75 -1.96 6.42
CA CYS A 104 -3.87 -3.12 6.25
C CYS A 104 -2.73 -3.17 7.28
N TRP A 105 -2.07 -2.05 7.52
CA TRP A 105 -1.02 -1.96 8.54
C TRP A 105 -1.54 -2.24 9.94
N LYS A 106 -2.74 -1.75 10.26
CA LYS A 106 -3.44 -2.06 11.51
C LYS A 106 -3.77 -3.54 11.64
N MET A 107 -4.13 -4.21 10.54
CA MET A 107 -4.45 -5.64 10.50
C MET A 107 -3.34 -6.51 11.10
N VAL A 108 -2.09 -6.19 10.73
CA VAL A 108 -0.89 -6.90 11.17
C VAL A 108 -0.33 -6.39 12.51
N GLY A 109 -1.09 -5.54 13.21
CA GLY A 109 -0.72 -5.03 14.52
C GLY A 109 0.27 -3.88 14.50
N GLU A 110 0.35 -3.11 13.41
CA GLU A 110 1.10 -1.84 13.36
C GLU A 110 2.59 -1.98 13.72
N GLY A 111 3.19 -3.16 13.47
CA GLY A 111 4.58 -3.47 13.80
C GLY A 111 4.82 -3.87 15.25
N THR A 112 3.76 -4.03 16.05
CA THR A 112 3.86 -4.46 17.46
C THR A 112 3.98 -5.97 17.63
N TYR A 113 3.63 -6.76 16.61
CA TYR A 113 3.63 -8.22 16.68
C TYR A 113 4.28 -8.83 15.44
N ASP A 114 4.85 -10.02 15.62
CA ASP A 114 5.34 -10.86 14.53
C ASP A 114 4.21 -11.73 13.98
N PRO A 115 3.63 -11.40 12.82
CA PRO A 115 2.58 -12.21 12.24
C PRO A 115 3.11 -13.60 11.84
N PHE A 116 4.42 -13.76 11.63
CA PHE A 116 4.99 -14.94 11.00
C PHE A 116 5.58 -15.90 12.04
N THR A 117 4.99 -17.11 12.05
CA THR A 117 5.28 -18.12 13.07
C THR A 117 6.57 -18.88 12.79
N VAL A 118 6.87 -19.11 11.51
CA VAL A 118 8.12 -19.74 11.06
C VAL A 118 8.69 -18.81 10.01
N TRP A 119 9.66 -18.02 10.43
CA TRP A 119 10.62 -17.50 9.46
C TRP A 119 11.51 -18.68 9.14
N GLY A 120 11.42 -19.23 7.93
CA GLY A 120 12.17 -20.38 7.48
C GLY A 120 13.65 -20.27 7.85
N GLU A 121 14.29 -21.42 7.94
CA GLU A 121 15.73 -21.52 8.19
C GLU A 121 16.55 -20.97 7.01
N GLY A 122 15.90 -20.68 5.87
CA GLY A 122 16.48 -20.04 4.71
C GLY A 122 16.83 -18.57 4.95
N LYS A 123 18.08 -18.21 4.69
CA LYS A 123 18.51 -16.82 4.59
C LYS A 123 17.77 -16.12 3.45
N GLY A 124 17.29 -14.89 3.70
CA GLY A 124 16.71 -14.04 2.66
C GLY A 124 15.23 -14.33 2.31
N GLU A 125 14.52 -15.10 3.13
CA GLU A 125 13.08 -15.26 2.96
C GLU A 125 12.31 -13.98 3.32
N SER A 126 11.47 -13.56 2.38
CA SER A 126 10.48 -12.51 2.54
C SER A 126 9.08 -13.11 2.54
N TYR A 127 8.25 -12.52 3.40
CA TYR A 127 6.90 -12.97 3.64
C TYR A 127 5.95 -11.87 3.24
N CYS A 128 4.95 -12.20 2.42
CA CYS A 128 3.90 -11.23 2.11
C CYS A 128 2.52 -11.71 2.48
N LEU A 129 1.73 -10.71 2.82
CA LEU A 129 0.31 -10.82 3.07
C LEU A 129 -0.41 -9.88 2.10
N PHE A 130 -1.22 -10.46 1.21
CA PHE A 130 -2.19 -9.66 0.47
C PHE A 130 -3.23 -9.13 1.43
N CYS A 131 -3.54 -7.85 1.34
CA CYS A 131 -4.52 -7.23 2.21
C CYS A 131 -5.80 -6.82 1.47
N LYS A 132 -5.71 -5.96 0.45
CA LYS A 132 -6.88 -5.54 -0.33
C LYS A 132 -6.51 -5.32 -1.81
N PRO A 133 -7.25 -5.91 -2.76
CA PRO A 133 -7.17 -5.50 -4.16
C PRO A 133 -7.86 -4.15 -4.34
N ILE A 134 -7.37 -3.35 -5.27
CA ILE A 134 -7.97 -2.09 -5.71
C ILE A 134 -8.70 -2.37 -7.02
N ARG A 135 -10.02 -2.13 -7.05
CA ARG A 135 -10.86 -2.27 -8.23
C ARG A 135 -11.38 -0.91 -8.64
N PHE A 136 -11.56 -0.71 -9.94
CA PHE A 136 -12.25 0.46 -10.48
C PHE A 136 -13.64 -0.01 -10.92
N ASP A 137 -14.67 0.80 -10.69
CA ASP A 137 -15.99 0.48 -11.26
C ASP A 137 -15.96 0.63 -12.79
N ASP A 138 -16.88 -0.05 -13.47
CA ASP A 138 -16.96 -0.06 -14.94
C ASP A 138 -17.05 1.37 -15.50
N ASP A 139 -17.81 2.23 -14.82
CA ASP A 139 -17.95 3.64 -15.15
C ASP A 139 -16.61 4.40 -15.13
N LEU A 140 -15.75 4.13 -14.13
CA LEU A 140 -14.43 4.74 -14.02
C LEU A 140 -13.48 4.16 -15.06
N MET A 141 -13.55 2.85 -15.31
CA MET A 141 -12.78 2.21 -16.38
C MET A 141 -13.10 2.82 -17.76
N ASP A 142 -14.38 2.99 -18.08
CA ASP A 142 -14.83 3.65 -19.31
C ASP A 142 -14.35 5.11 -19.39
N PHE A 143 -14.34 5.81 -18.26
CA PHE A 143 -13.79 7.17 -18.19
C PHE A 143 -12.28 7.20 -18.45
N MET A 144 -11.52 6.26 -17.87
CA MET A 144 -10.07 6.19 -18.02
C MET A 144 -9.64 5.79 -19.43
N ASN A 145 -10.46 5.02 -20.13
CA ASN A 145 -10.23 4.61 -21.52
C ASN A 145 -10.72 5.64 -22.55
N ASN A 146 -11.26 6.78 -22.12
CA ASN A 146 -11.74 7.82 -23.02
C ASN A 146 -10.58 8.66 -23.58
N ASP A 147 -10.27 8.48 -24.85
CA ASP A 147 -9.17 9.18 -25.55
C ASP A 147 -9.42 10.67 -25.82
N LYS A 148 -10.61 11.17 -25.49
CA LYS A 148 -10.92 12.61 -25.56
C LYS A 148 -10.45 13.38 -24.33
N ILE A 149 -9.92 12.70 -23.32
CA ILE A 149 -9.46 13.28 -22.06
C ILE A 149 -7.94 13.14 -21.98
N SER A 150 -7.25 14.15 -21.45
CA SER A 150 -5.79 14.09 -21.28
C SER A 150 -5.40 12.90 -20.38
N VAL A 151 -4.24 12.30 -20.64
CA VAL A 151 -3.74 11.18 -19.82
C VAL A 151 -3.59 11.63 -18.37
N GLU A 152 -3.12 12.84 -18.15
CA GLU A 152 -2.89 13.45 -16.83
C GLU A 152 -4.17 13.61 -16.01
N ASP A 153 -5.31 13.81 -16.68
CA ASP A 153 -6.62 14.00 -16.05
C ASP A 153 -7.35 12.66 -15.79
N ARG A 154 -6.89 11.56 -16.41
CA ARG A 154 -7.54 10.23 -16.36
C ARG A 154 -6.73 9.16 -15.63
N VAL A 155 -5.51 9.43 -15.17
CA VAL A 155 -4.71 8.46 -14.38
C VAL A 155 -4.66 8.83 -12.91
N ILE A 156 -4.55 7.82 -12.05
CA ILE A 156 -4.28 8.04 -10.62
C ILE A 156 -2.77 8.06 -10.44
N LYS A 157 -2.26 9.20 -9.97
CA LYS A 157 -0.83 9.47 -9.77
C LYS A 157 -0.28 8.71 -8.55
N PRO A 158 1.05 8.66 -8.38
CA PRO A 158 1.70 8.08 -7.20
C PRO A 158 1.20 8.72 -5.90
N ILE A 159 1.05 7.91 -4.85
CA ILE A 159 0.41 8.30 -3.60
C ILE A 159 1.37 8.93 -2.59
N GLY A 160 2.68 8.79 -2.75
CA GLY A 160 3.68 9.18 -1.74
C GLY A 160 3.55 10.62 -1.22
N ASN A 161 3.31 11.60 -2.12
CA ASN A 161 3.12 13.01 -1.72
C ASN A 161 1.85 13.21 -0.88
N TYR A 162 0.78 12.45 -1.16
CA TYR A 162 -0.43 12.48 -0.34
C TYR A 162 -0.17 11.88 1.04
N LEU A 163 0.52 10.73 1.12
CA LEU A 163 0.85 10.09 2.39
C LEU A 163 1.67 11.03 3.29
N ALA A 164 2.62 11.75 2.70
CA ALA A 164 3.53 12.65 3.43
C ALA A 164 2.84 13.90 3.97
N LYS A 165 1.77 14.39 3.32
CA LYS A 165 1.12 15.68 3.65
C LYS A 165 -0.20 15.54 4.39
N THR A 166 -0.93 14.46 4.17
CA THR A 166 -2.28 14.33 4.70
C THR A 166 -2.26 13.67 6.08
N GLU A 167 -2.83 14.37 7.07
CA GLU A 167 -3.05 13.85 8.41
C GLU A 167 -4.11 12.74 8.43
N MET A 168 -3.85 11.72 9.23
CA MET A 168 -4.81 10.67 9.49
C MET A 168 -5.91 11.16 10.44
N PRO A 169 -7.19 10.90 10.13
CA PRO A 169 -8.30 11.29 11.00
C PRO A 169 -8.11 10.80 12.44
N GLY A 170 -8.09 11.73 13.39
CA GLY A 170 -8.04 11.44 14.83
C GLY A 170 -6.68 10.98 15.38
N LYS A 171 -5.61 10.98 14.57
CA LYS A 171 -4.27 10.54 15.01
C LYS A 171 -3.26 11.69 15.18
N GLY A 172 -3.49 12.85 14.56
CA GLY A 172 -2.58 14.01 14.64
C GLY A 172 -1.19 13.76 14.02
N ILE A 173 -1.07 12.74 13.18
CA ILE A 173 0.13 12.39 12.42
C ILE A 173 -0.28 12.08 10.98
N THR A 174 0.64 12.21 10.03
CA THR A 174 0.39 11.90 8.62
C THR A 174 0.30 10.40 8.36
N TYR A 175 -0.30 10.02 7.24
CA TYR A 175 -0.28 8.63 6.79
C TYR A 175 1.16 8.10 6.66
N TRP A 176 2.10 8.94 6.22
CA TRP A 176 3.52 8.61 6.17
C TRP A 176 4.08 8.31 7.57
N GLN A 177 3.89 9.21 8.53
CA GLN A 177 4.36 8.98 9.89
C GLN A 177 3.76 7.72 10.51
N TYR A 178 2.50 7.43 10.19
CA TYR A 178 1.82 6.25 10.70
C TYR A 178 2.35 4.93 10.12
N LEU A 179 2.50 4.86 8.80
CA LEU A 179 2.90 3.65 8.06
C LEU A 179 4.40 3.39 8.17
N TYR A 180 5.22 4.44 8.08
CA TYR A 180 6.68 4.35 8.00
C TYR A 180 7.36 4.57 9.36
N LYS A 181 6.65 5.11 10.37
CA LYS A 181 7.23 5.52 11.66
C LYS A 181 8.38 6.53 11.54
N GLU A 182 8.43 7.24 10.42
CA GLU A 182 9.45 8.23 10.09
C GLU A 182 8.82 9.61 9.87
N LEU A 183 9.63 10.66 9.99
CA LEU A 183 9.22 11.98 9.54
C LEU A 183 9.00 11.98 8.02
N PRO A 184 8.01 12.74 7.51
CA PRO A 184 7.79 12.84 6.08
C PRO A 184 9.05 13.40 5.41
N PRO A 185 9.40 12.92 4.20
CA PRO A 185 10.53 13.46 3.44
C PRO A 185 10.31 14.95 3.18
N ASN A 186 11.41 15.71 3.10
CA ASN A 186 11.31 17.12 2.76
C ASN A 186 10.72 17.30 1.34
N GLN A 187 10.25 18.51 1.04
CA GLN A 187 9.58 18.80 -0.23
C GLN A 187 10.47 18.55 -1.45
N ALA A 188 11.79 18.74 -1.35
CA ALA A 188 12.72 18.48 -2.45
C ALA A 188 12.80 16.97 -2.75
N THR A 189 12.91 16.13 -1.72
CA THR A 189 12.86 14.67 -1.86
C THR A 189 11.52 14.20 -2.40
N LEU A 190 10.40 14.77 -1.93
CA LEU A 190 9.07 14.46 -2.47
C LEU A 190 8.94 14.84 -3.95
N ASN A 191 9.52 15.96 -4.37
CA ASN A 191 9.53 16.38 -5.77
C ASN A 191 10.40 15.44 -6.63
N ASP A 192 11.57 15.03 -6.12
CA ASP A 192 12.44 14.06 -6.79
C ASP A 192 11.73 12.71 -6.95
N MET A 193 11.12 12.20 -5.87
CA MET A 193 10.30 10.99 -5.91
C MET A 193 9.17 11.12 -6.94
N ALA A 194 8.38 12.19 -6.86
CA ALA A 194 7.28 12.45 -7.79
C ALA A 194 7.74 12.53 -9.25
N SER A 195 8.95 13.05 -9.50
CA SER A 195 9.53 13.13 -10.84
C SER A 195 9.96 11.76 -11.37
N LYS A 196 10.50 10.90 -10.50
CA LYS A 196 10.92 9.53 -10.84
C LYS A 196 9.74 8.57 -10.98
N THR A 197 8.67 8.82 -10.25
CA THR A 197 7.42 8.04 -10.29
C THR A 197 6.41 8.63 -11.27
N LYS A 198 6.77 9.62 -12.09
CA LYS A 198 5.81 10.37 -12.94
C LYS A 198 5.01 9.45 -13.87
N ASP A 199 5.60 8.32 -14.25
CA ASP A 199 5.01 7.31 -15.12
C ASP A 199 4.31 6.17 -14.35
N THR A 200 4.43 6.13 -13.01
CA THR A 200 3.76 5.13 -12.18
C THR A 200 2.30 5.52 -11.99
N ILE A 201 1.41 4.78 -12.65
CA ILE A 201 -0.04 4.93 -12.52
C ILE A 201 -0.60 3.81 -11.66
N ILE A 202 -1.60 4.08 -10.82
CA ILE A 202 -2.32 3.02 -10.12
C ILE A 202 -3.29 2.38 -11.11
N LEU A 203 -3.08 1.10 -11.42
CA LEU A 203 -3.92 0.36 -12.34
C LEU A 203 -5.07 -0.34 -11.61
N PRO A 204 -6.18 -0.65 -12.31
CA PRO A 204 -7.16 -1.60 -11.78
C PRO A 204 -6.46 -2.92 -11.43
N ASP A 205 -6.94 -3.58 -10.39
CA ASP A 205 -6.41 -4.85 -9.89
C ASP A 205 -5.00 -4.73 -9.28
N SER A 206 -4.57 -3.51 -8.97
CA SER A 206 -3.43 -3.30 -8.07
C SER A 206 -3.72 -3.88 -6.69
N HIS A 207 -2.71 -4.38 -6.00
CA HIS A 207 -2.84 -5.01 -4.70
C HIS A 207 -2.08 -4.22 -3.65
N ILE A 208 -2.71 -4.00 -2.50
CA ILE A 208 -2.03 -3.58 -1.29
C ILE A 208 -1.48 -4.83 -0.62
N ILE A 209 -0.16 -4.88 -0.47
CA ILE A 209 0.56 -5.99 0.14
C ILE A 209 1.39 -5.50 1.32
N ILE A 210 1.53 -6.36 2.32
CA ILE A 210 2.46 -6.16 3.43
C ILE A 210 3.60 -7.14 3.21
N ASN A 211 4.82 -6.63 3.16
CA ASN A 211 6.03 -7.42 2.95
C ASN A 211 6.86 -7.33 4.22
N MET A 212 7.38 -8.43 4.73
CA MET A 212 8.35 -8.38 5.82
C MET A 212 9.53 -9.30 5.54
N TYR A 213 10.69 -8.86 5.99
CA TYR A 213 11.98 -9.50 5.79
C TYR A 213 12.59 -9.80 7.15
N LYS A 214 13.01 -11.04 7.36
CA LYS A 214 13.70 -11.43 8.60
C LYS A 214 15.04 -10.71 8.64
N ARG A 215 15.31 -9.98 9.72
CA ARG A 215 16.63 -9.43 10.00
C ARG A 215 17.45 -10.57 10.59
N GLU A 216 18.35 -11.23 9.84
CA GLU A 216 19.31 -12.13 10.49
C GLU A 216 20.14 -11.30 11.49
N GLN A 217 20.04 -11.65 12.76
CA GLN A 217 20.53 -10.82 13.85
C GLN A 217 22.07 -10.91 13.94
N LYS A 218 22.78 -9.80 13.66
CA LYS A 218 23.63 -9.08 14.62
C LYS A 218 24.50 -8.03 13.90
N SER A 219 24.24 -6.76 14.22
CA SER A 219 25.24 -5.68 14.42
C SER A 219 25.38 -4.47 13.47
N ILE A 220 24.67 -4.29 12.35
CA ILE A 220 25.13 -3.24 11.38
C ILE A 220 24.15 -2.09 11.07
N PHE A 221 22.93 -2.05 11.63
CA PHE A 221 22.03 -0.91 11.35
C PHE A 221 22.02 0.22 12.39
N LEU A 222 22.60 0.00 13.57
CA LEU A 222 22.67 1.02 14.64
C LEU A 222 23.64 2.18 14.35
N HIS A 223 24.22 2.25 13.14
CA HIS A 223 25.05 3.36 12.68
C HIS A 223 24.51 4.07 11.42
N TYR A 224 23.32 3.69 10.94
CA TYR A 224 22.77 4.22 9.69
C TYR A 224 21.52 5.07 9.86
N THR A 225 21.28 5.62 11.06
CA THR A 225 20.22 6.60 11.34
C THR A 225 20.45 7.98 10.68
N GLY A 226 21.40 8.09 9.76
CA GLY A 226 21.72 9.33 9.03
C GLY A 226 21.52 9.25 7.51
N VAL A 227 21.30 8.07 6.93
CA VAL A 227 20.96 7.95 5.51
C VAL A 227 19.49 7.61 5.41
N ILE A 228 18.74 8.61 4.96
CA ILE A 228 17.32 8.58 4.63
C ILE A 228 16.97 7.26 3.94
N VAL A 229 16.35 6.32 4.66
CA VAL A 229 15.62 5.18 4.08
C VAL A 229 14.17 5.61 3.79
N GLY A 230 13.98 6.87 3.41
CA GLY A 230 12.89 7.31 2.53
C GLY A 230 13.24 7.09 1.06
N GLY A 231 14.09 6.09 0.77
CA GLY A 231 14.47 5.70 -0.57
C GLY A 231 13.47 4.70 -1.07
N VAL A 232 12.62 5.14 -1.99
CA VAL A 232 12.05 4.30 -3.05
C VAL A 232 13.07 3.19 -3.36
N LEU A 233 12.67 1.92 -3.23
CA LEU A 233 13.36 0.84 -3.93
C LEU A 233 13.14 1.10 -5.42
N SER A 234 13.85 2.10 -5.96
CA SER A 234 13.91 2.37 -7.38
C SER A 234 14.78 1.26 -7.93
N VAL A 235 14.13 0.17 -8.31
CA VAL A 235 14.74 -0.90 -9.10
C VAL A 235 15.08 -0.30 -10.45
N GLY A 236 16.31 0.17 -10.55
CA GLY A 236 16.95 0.63 -11.75
C GLY A 236 18.42 0.70 -11.41
N ALA A 237 19.22 -0.17 -12.02
CA ALA A 237 20.65 -0.25 -11.77
C ALA A 237 21.30 1.14 -11.84
N ILE A 238 21.70 1.70 -10.69
CA ILE A 238 22.69 2.77 -10.65
C ILE A 238 23.93 2.18 -9.99
N VAL A 239 24.82 1.74 -10.86
CA VAL A 239 26.21 1.44 -10.53
C VAL A 239 26.84 2.71 -9.97
N GLY A 240 27.31 2.62 -8.72
CA GLY A 240 28.47 3.34 -8.20
C GLY A 240 28.42 4.87 -8.15
N GLY A 241 28.44 5.43 -6.93
CA GLY A 241 28.72 6.85 -6.73
C GLY A 241 28.64 7.27 -5.27
N VAL A 242 29.68 6.94 -4.51
CA VAL A 242 29.92 7.41 -3.14
C VAL A 242 29.86 8.94 -3.07
N LEU A 243 29.16 9.50 -2.09
CA LEU A 243 29.40 10.86 -1.59
C LEU A 243 29.27 10.88 -0.06
N LEU A 244 30.43 10.84 0.59
CA LEU A 244 30.61 11.17 2.01
C LEU A 244 30.50 12.70 2.14
N ALA A 245 29.53 13.18 2.92
CA ALA A 245 29.49 14.59 3.33
C ALA A 245 30.17 14.71 4.70
N ILE A 246 31.40 15.22 4.72
CA ILE A 246 32.06 15.78 5.91
C ILE A 246 31.56 17.21 6.08
N PRO A 247 31.21 17.69 7.29
CA PRO A 247 30.59 18.99 7.46
C PRO A 247 31.64 20.08 7.60
N THR A 248 31.88 20.87 6.57
CA THR A 248 32.41 22.24 6.72
C THR A 248 32.10 23.08 5.49
N GLY A 249 31.50 24.26 5.71
CA GLY A 249 31.76 25.48 4.95
C GLY A 249 31.42 25.48 3.46
N GLY A 250 30.45 26.30 3.06
CA GLY A 250 29.88 26.27 1.72
C GLY A 250 30.88 26.45 0.56
N ILE A 251 30.64 25.69 -0.52
CA ILE A 251 30.81 26.11 -1.91
C ILE A 251 29.70 25.40 -2.72
N SER A 252 29.00 26.16 -3.56
CA SER A 252 28.02 25.65 -4.53
C SER A 252 28.73 24.80 -5.60
N LEU A 253 28.35 23.53 -5.75
CA LEU A 253 28.77 22.70 -6.89
C LEU A 253 27.54 22.18 -7.63
N SER A 254 27.34 22.73 -8.82
CA SER A 254 26.44 22.24 -9.86
C SER A 254 26.99 20.94 -10.46
N LEU A 255 26.26 19.82 -10.33
CA LEU A 255 26.57 18.58 -11.04
C LEU A 255 25.90 18.57 -12.42
N THR A 256 26.73 18.46 -13.45
CA THR A 256 26.35 18.17 -14.84
C THR A 256 26.04 16.68 -14.99
N ALA A 257 24.90 16.37 -15.59
CA ALA A 257 24.52 15.02 -16.01
C ALA A 257 25.34 14.60 -17.23
N VAL A 258 26.07 13.49 -17.14
CA VAL A 258 26.66 12.82 -18.30
C VAL A 258 25.69 11.75 -18.77
N GLY A 259 25.21 11.89 -20.01
CA GLY A 259 24.33 10.95 -20.66
C GLY A 259 25.07 9.67 -21.07
N LEU A 260 24.37 8.55 -20.94
CA LEU A 260 24.69 7.31 -21.66
C LEU A 260 23.42 6.88 -22.41
N THR A 261 23.42 7.19 -23.70
CA THR A 261 22.56 6.57 -24.70
C THR A 261 22.99 5.12 -24.89
N SER A 262 22.07 4.18 -24.68
CA SER A 262 22.16 2.87 -25.33
C SER A 262 20.89 2.66 -26.15
N LEU A 263 21.07 2.85 -27.45
CA LEU A 263 20.18 2.38 -28.51
C LEU A 263 20.42 0.87 -28.68
N ALA A 264 19.38 0.04 -28.51
CA ALA A 264 19.05 -1.11 -29.37
C ALA A 264 17.86 -1.88 -28.78
N GLY A 265 16.76 -1.96 -29.54
CA GLY A 265 15.68 -2.91 -29.29
C GLY A 265 14.27 -2.31 -29.16
N ILE A 266 13.80 -1.56 -30.15
CA ILE A 266 12.36 -1.31 -30.32
C ILE A 266 11.72 -2.63 -30.79
N VAL A 267 11.34 -3.49 -29.85
CA VAL A 267 10.25 -4.48 -29.98
C VAL A 267 9.65 -4.71 -28.58
N GLY A 268 8.55 -4.03 -28.26
CA GLY A 268 7.51 -4.53 -27.34
C GLY A 268 7.80 -4.71 -25.84
N GLY A 269 8.82 -4.10 -25.25
CA GLY A 269 9.11 -4.21 -23.80
C GLY A 269 9.30 -2.86 -23.15
N ALA A 270 8.24 -2.29 -22.55
CA ALA A 270 8.39 -1.16 -21.65
C ALA A 270 9.19 -1.62 -20.42
N THR A 271 10.35 -1.00 -20.17
CA THR A 271 11.03 -1.12 -18.88
C THR A 271 10.15 -0.45 -17.83
N LEU A 272 9.27 -1.24 -17.20
CA LEU A 272 8.43 -0.76 -16.11
C LEU A 272 9.33 -0.49 -14.91
N TYR A 273 9.48 0.78 -14.56
CA TYR A 273 10.05 1.16 -13.27
C TYR A 273 9.03 0.76 -12.19
N TYR A 274 9.31 -0.33 -11.49
CA TYR A 274 8.53 -0.73 -10.33
C TYR A 274 8.96 0.15 -9.15
N THR A 275 8.23 1.23 -8.91
CA THR A 275 8.32 1.93 -7.63
C THR A 275 7.39 1.22 -6.66
N ALA A 276 7.89 0.17 -6.03
CA ALA A 276 7.28 -0.31 -4.80
C ALA A 276 7.55 0.78 -3.75
N ASP A 277 6.56 1.64 -3.51
CA ASP A 277 6.55 2.50 -2.33
C ASP A 277 6.42 1.55 -1.12
N ALA A 278 7.55 1.03 -0.64
CA ALA A 278 7.61 0.10 0.48
C ALA A 278 7.84 0.84 1.79
N ALA A 279 6.91 0.69 2.73
CA ALA A 279 6.90 1.43 3.98
C ALA A 279 7.52 0.69 5.14
N PHE A 280 8.84 0.69 5.26
CA PHE A 280 9.49 -0.10 6.30
C PHE A 280 9.31 0.50 7.69
N SER A 281 8.73 -0.26 8.61
CA SER A 281 8.88 -0.01 10.03
C SER A 281 9.68 -1.17 10.65
N GLU A 282 10.57 -0.82 11.57
CA GLU A 282 11.23 -1.85 12.38
C GLU A 282 10.18 -2.51 13.27
N CYS A 283 10.13 -3.84 13.25
CA CYS A 283 9.46 -4.61 14.29
C CYS A 283 10.53 -5.23 15.20
N PRO A 284 10.87 -4.59 16.33
CA PRO A 284 11.87 -5.11 17.26
C PRO A 284 11.49 -6.49 17.80
N GLU A 285 10.19 -6.72 18.06
CA GLU A 285 9.68 -7.99 18.57
C GLU A 285 9.80 -9.14 17.55
N CYS A 286 9.75 -8.81 16.25
CA CYS A 286 9.82 -9.77 15.15
C CYS A 286 11.26 -10.01 14.67
N ASN A 287 12.19 -9.13 15.06
CA ASN A 287 13.50 -9.02 14.44
C ASN A 287 13.37 -8.99 12.89
N ALA A 288 12.48 -8.13 12.40
CA ALA A 288 12.13 -8.04 10.98
C ALA A 288 11.99 -6.58 10.55
N ILE A 289 12.26 -6.34 9.27
CA ILE A 289 12.03 -5.07 8.59
C ILE A 289 10.89 -5.33 7.61
N GLY A 290 9.79 -4.62 7.74
CA GLY A 290 8.64 -4.87 6.89
C GLY A 290 7.83 -3.63 6.62
N GLY A 291 7.11 -3.63 5.50
CA GLY A 291 6.36 -2.49 5.06
C GLY A 291 5.19 -2.79 4.17
N ILE A 292 4.36 -1.77 4.00
CA ILE A 292 3.23 -1.81 3.08
C ILE A 292 3.67 -1.33 1.70
N SER A 293 3.18 -1.98 0.65
CA SER A 293 3.43 -1.61 -0.74
C SER A 293 2.17 -1.71 -1.56
N LEU A 294 2.10 -0.87 -2.58
CA LEU A 294 1.14 -1.00 -3.67
C LEU A 294 1.82 -1.69 -4.85
N VAL A 295 1.26 -2.82 -5.28
CA VAL A 295 1.79 -3.62 -6.39
C VAL A 295 0.82 -3.62 -7.56
N GLN A 296 1.33 -3.39 -8.76
CA GLN A 296 0.55 -3.34 -9.98
C GLN A 296 0.06 -4.75 -10.39
N PRO A 297 -1.08 -4.85 -11.10
CA PRO A 297 -1.53 -6.12 -11.66
C PRO A 297 -0.47 -6.73 -12.58
N GLY A 298 -0.37 -8.06 -12.58
CA GLY A 298 0.59 -8.79 -13.42
C GLY A 298 2.06 -8.68 -13.00
N THR A 299 2.38 -7.94 -11.92
CA THR A 299 3.73 -7.91 -11.35
C THR A 299 4.07 -9.29 -10.81
N ASP A 300 5.18 -9.87 -11.27
CA ASP A 300 5.72 -11.09 -10.68
C ASP A 300 6.19 -10.78 -9.26
N LEU A 301 5.54 -11.36 -8.26
CA LEU A 301 5.93 -11.15 -6.87
C LEU A 301 7.26 -11.81 -6.51
N SER A 302 7.78 -12.66 -7.40
CA SER A 302 9.08 -13.31 -7.28
C SER A 302 10.25 -12.36 -7.59
N ILE A 303 10.00 -11.09 -7.96
CA ILE A 303 11.04 -10.11 -8.29
C ILE A 303 12.12 -10.10 -7.21
N LYS A 304 13.37 -10.36 -7.62
CA LYS A 304 14.55 -10.26 -6.76
C LYS A 304 15.13 -8.85 -6.85
N LEU A 305 15.11 -8.16 -5.72
CA LEU A 305 15.73 -6.87 -5.50
C LEU A 305 17.19 -7.06 -5.10
N LYS A 306 18.11 -6.41 -5.81
CA LYS A 306 19.50 -6.31 -5.32
C LYS A 306 19.58 -5.19 -4.30
N VAL A 307 19.76 -5.55 -3.04
CA VAL A 307 19.86 -4.59 -1.94
C VAL A 307 21.27 -4.65 -1.37
N GLN A 308 21.92 -3.49 -1.29
CA GLN A 308 23.19 -3.37 -0.59
C GLN A 308 22.90 -3.03 0.88
N LEU A 309 22.86 -4.08 1.72
CA LEU A 309 22.53 -3.95 3.14
C LEU A 309 23.67 -3.35 3.96
N GLU A 310 24.91 -3.48 3.49
CA GLU A 310 26.11 -2.99 4.17
C GLU A 310 27.13 -2.41 3.18
N GLN A 311 27.76 -1.29 3.54
CA GLN A 311 28.83 -0.70 2.73
C GLN A 311 30.00 -1.67 2.59
N GLY A 312 30.44 -1.91 1.35
CA GLY A 312 31.57 -2.79 1.05
C GLY A 312 31.22 -4.29 0.94
N LYS A 313 29.99 -4.70 1.29
CA LYS A 313 29.49 -6.03 0.94
C LYS A 313 28.85 -6.05 -0.44
N ALA A 314 28.93 -7.22 -1.09
CA ALA A 314 28.24 -7.46 -2.36
C ALA A 314 26.72 -7.29 -2.16
N PRO A 315 26.00 -6.70 -3.13
CA PRO A 315 24.55 -6.62 -3.07
C PRO A 315 23.94 -8.02 -2.95
N GLU A 316 23.00 -8.20 -2.03
CA GLU A 316 22.25 -9.44 -1.88
C GLU A 316 20.97 -9.38 -2.71
N GLU A 317 20.59 -10.49 -3.34
CA GLU A 317 19.30 -10.61 -4.02
C GLU A 317 18.23 -11.04 -3.04
N ILE A 318 17.27 -10.15 -2.79
CA ILE A 318 16.14 -10.38 -1.89
C ILE A 318 14.88 -10.48 -2.74
N SER A 319 14.16 -11.60 -2.68
CA SER A 319 12.84 -11.68 -3.33
C SER A 319 11.86 -10.75 -2.60
N LEU A 320 11.05 -9.98 -3.34
CA LEU A 320 10.00 -9.15 -2.74
C LEU A 320 8.98 -9.99 -1.98
N CYS A 321 8.68 -11.16 -2.54
CA CYS A 321 7.79 -12.14 -1.95
C CYS A 321 8.24 -13.56 -2.24
N SER A 322 9.05 -14.13 -1.35
CA SER A 322 9.44 -15.54 -1.48
C SER A 322 8.32 -16.49 -1.07
N LEU A 323 7.51 -16.09 -0.08
CA LEU A 323 6.44 -16.88 0.49
C LEU A 323 5.18 -16.04 0.65
N LEU A 324 4.13 -16.44 -0.07
CA LEU A 324 2.78 -15.95 0.12
C LEU A 324 2.09 -16.78 1.21
N ILE A 325 1.66 -16.12 2.27
CA ILE A 325 1.16 -16.81 3.47
C ILE A 325 -0.36 -16.99 3.47
N ASN A 326 -1.06 -16.48 2.45
CA ASN A 326 -2.51 -16.56 2.34
C ASN A 326 -3.05 -17.23 1.09
#